data_AF-A0A936ZVL0-F1
#
_entry.id   AF-A0A936ZVL0-F1
#
_cell.length_a   1.000
_cell.length_b   1.000
_cell.length_c   1.000
_cell.angle_alpha   90.00
_cell.angle_beta   90.00
_cell.angle_gamma   90.00
#
_symmetry.space_group_name_H-M   'P 1'
#
loop_
_entity.id
_entity.type
_entity.pdbx_description
1 polymer ?
#
loop_
_entity_poly.entity_id
_entity_poly.type
_entity_poly.pdbx_seq_one_letter_code
_entity_poly.pdbx_strand_id
1 'polypeptide(L)'
;MQKAPTVIPDHDCGWIRNTDQLIEHIAAIQCVPGWIGHERPLMWSRPRSRFVPAHWAYRRIRPALQAAGRVIGTDQAERRNFILRNPVDGNDFATTPTLIGAYQSILPGERARSHRHSPHALRVILESVGCYSVVNGRKHPMENGDVVLTPGGYWHGHGHEGAEQAYWFDCLDIPLVHLLEPMSADEHPQQWEAAIEEAAESPMRFAWADTAKLLDLRAERQEEAAACLFGTTIELTAPSMPTISIKVHRMPAGWSGLAYRHSASSIYVVLKGRGHSLIGEHGFNWEFGDVQAVPMGLRLQHRSDEESVIIELSDEKLMRYCQFYALEQLNKGETPQ
;
A
#
# COMPACT_ATOMS: atom_id res chain seq x y z
N MET A 1 1.91 -27.13 -35.02
CA MET A 1 1.46 -28.53 -34.97
C MET A 1 1.64 -29.03 -33.54
N GLN A 2 0.57 -29.06 -32.74
CA GLN A 2 0.59 -29.77 -31.45
C GLN A 2 0.63 -31.27 -31.77
N LYS A 3 1.66 -31.99 -31.29
CA LYS A 3 1.67 -33.45 -31.30
C LYS A 3 0.48 -33.93 -30.46
N ALA A 4 -0.29 -34.87 -30.99
CA ALA A 4 -1.36 -35.53 -30.25
C ALA A 4 -0.79 -36.13 -28.94
N PRO A 5 -1.53 -36.07 -27.82
CA PRO A 5 -1.08 -36.66 -26.58
C PRO A 5 -0.96 -38.18 -26.77
N THR A 6 0.25 -38.70 -26.64
CA THR A 6 0.50 -40.13 -26.57
C THR A 6 -0.22 -40.65 -25.33
N VAL A 7 -1.23 -41.50 -25.51
CA VAL A 7 -1.92 -42.20 -24.41
C VAL A 7 -0.88 -43.08 -23.72
N ILE A 8 -0.38 -42.66 -22.55
CA ILE A 8 0.57 -43.45 -21.77
C ILE A 8 -0.25 -44.48 -20.97
N PRO A 9 0.06 -45.79 -21.05
CA PRO A 9 -0.71 -46.81 -20.33
C PRO A 9 -0.70 -46.60 -18.81
N ASP A 10 -1.88 -46.62 -18.21
CA ASP A 10 -2.22 -46.03 -16.91
C ASP A 10 -1.60 -46.66 -15.64
N HIS A 11 -0.81 -47.75 -15.68
CA HIS A 11 -0.52 -48.49 -14.43
C HIS A 11 0.90 -49.07 -14.24
N ASP A 12 1.74 -49.17 -15.27
CA ASP A 12 3.08 -49.80 -15.14
C ASP A 12 4.21 -48.86 -15.59
N CYS A 13 4.92 -48.31 -14.60
CA CYS A 13 6.12 -47.48 -14.80
C CYS A 13 7.40 -48.32 -14.94
N GLY A 14 7.29 -49.64 -15.06
CA GLY A 14 8.41 -50.57 -15.16
C GLY A 14 9.29 -50.40 -16.40
N TRP A 15 8.93 -49.52 -17.34
CA TRP A 15 9.75 -49.12 -18.48
C TRP A 15 10.70 -47.95 -18.19
N ILE A 16 10.47 -47.20 -17.11
CA ILE A 16 11.32 -46.06 -16.73
C ILE A 16 12.69 -46.59 -16.27
N ARG A 17 13.75 -46.06 -16.86
CA ARG A 17 15.15 -46.48 -16.63
C ARG A 17 16.05 -45.35 -16.14
N ASN A 18 15.63 -44.09 -16.26
CA ASN A 18 16.42 -42.94 -15.86
C ASN A 18 15.54 -41.73 -15.50
N THR A 19 16.19 -40.68 -14.97
CA THR A 19 15.55 -39.47 -14.49
C THR A 19 14.84 -38.68 -15.60
N ASP A 20 15.40 -38.65 -16.82
CA ASP A 20 14.80 -37.90 -17.93
C ASP A 20 13.47 -38.52 -18.35
N GLN A 21 13.42 -39.85 -18.48
CA GLN A 21 12.19 -40.60 -18.76
C GLN A 21 11.14 -40.40 -17.66
N LEU A 22 11.56 -40.36 -16.40
CA LEU A 22 10.67 -40.09 -15.28
C LEU A 22 10.10 -38.67 -15.37
N ILE A 23 10.96 -37.65 -15.58
CA ILE A 23 10.55 -36.24 -15.71
C ILE A 23 9.56 -36.06 -16.86
N GLU A 24 9.86 -36.60 -18.04
CA GLU A 24 8.99 -36.51 -19.21
C GLU A 24 7.64 -37.20 -18.96
N HIS A 25 7.66 -38.40 -18.37
CA HIS A 25 6.46 -39.16 -18.07
C HIS A 25 5.54 -38.41 -17.11
N ILE A 26 6.08 -37.91 -15.98
CA ILE A 26 5.23 -37.24 -14.98
C ILE A 26 4.81 -35.83 -15.42
N ALA A 27 5.58 -35.18 -16.30
CA ALA A 27 5.18 -33.92 -16.92
C ALA A 27 3.90 -34.08 -17.76
N ALA A 28 3.70 -35.25 -18.39
CA ALA A 28 2.49 -35.55 -19.17
C ALA A 28 1.19 -35.53 -18.31
N ILE A 29 1.31 -35.76 -17.00
CA ILE A 29 0.22 -35.68 -16.02
C ILE A 29 0.31 -34.43 -15.13
N GLN A 30 1.01 -33.39 -15.59
CA GLN A 30 1.15 -32.11 -14.89
C GLN A 30 1.86 -32.21 -13.52
N CYS A 31 2.77 -33.17 -13.38
CA CYS A 31 3.63 -33.30 -12.20
C CYS A 31 5.07 -32.88 -12.51
N VAL A 32 5.73 -32.29 -11.52
CA VAL A 32 7.15 -31.92 -11.57
C VAL A 32 7.83 -32.56 -10.36
N PRO A 33 8.99 -33.23 -10.51
CA PRO A 33 9.62 -33.86 -9.35
C PRO A 33 10.26 -32.79 -8.47
N GLY A 34 9.98 -32.80 -7.17
CA GLY A 34 10.42 -31.75 -6.24
C GLY A 34 11.94 -31.67 -5.99
N TRP A 35 12.73 -32.60 -6.51
CA TRP A 35 14.20 -32.60 -6.40
C TRP A 35 14.90 -31.94 -7.59
N ILE A 36 14.18 -31.55 -8.65
CA ILE A 36 14.81 -30.87 -9.78
C ILE A 36 15.18 -29.45 -9.41
N GLY A 37 16.25 -28.94 -10.01
CA GLY A 37 16.59 -27.54 -9.90
C GLY A 37 15.50 -26.67 -10.52
N HIS A 38 15.12 -25.61 -9.82
CA HIS A 38 14.25 -24.56 -10.35
C HIS A 38 15.10 -23.33 -10.67
N GLU A 39 14.79 -22.62 -11.77
CA GLU A 39 15.44 -21.33 -12.09
C GLU A 39 15.33 -20.33 -10.93
N ARG A 40 14.23 -20.41 -10.18
CA ARG A 40 14.03 -19.72 -8.91
C ARG A 40 13.92 -20.76 -7.80
N PRO A 41 14.81 -20.74 -6.78
CA PRO A 41 14.70 -21.64 -5.64
C PRO A 41 13.31 -21.56 -5.00
N LEU A 42 12.77 -22.71 -4.58
CA LEU A 42 11.50 -22.76 -3.84
C LEU A 42 11.62 -22.22 -2.41
N MET A 43 12.83 -22.24 -1.87
CA MET A 43 13.16 -21.81 -0.50
C MET A 43 14.42 -20.96 -0.53
N TRP A 44 14.46 -19.93 0.31
CA TRP A 44 15.60 -19.04 0.50
C TRP A 44 16.03 -19.04 1.96
N SER A 45 17.32 -18.79 2.22
CA SER A 45 17.85 -18.66 3.58
C SER A 45 17.37 -17.39 4.29
N ARG A 46 16.90 -16.39 3.53
CA ARG A 46 16.31 -15.15 4.01
C ARG A 46 15.14 -14.74 3.12
N PRO A 47 14.14 -14.02 3.66
CA PRO A 47 13.07 -13.47 2.86
C PRO A 47 13.61 -12.53 1.78
N ARG A 48 13.03 -12.60 0.58
CA ARG A 48 13.46 -11.81 -0.58
C ARG A 48 12.23 -11.34 -1.35
N SER A 49 12.17 -10.04 -1.61
CA SER A 49 11.21 -9.48 -2.56
C SER A 49 11.87 -9.26 -3.92
N ARG A 50 11.09 -9.41 -4.99
CA ARG A 50 11.50 -8.92 -6.32
C ARG A 50 11.35 -7.41 -6.43
N PHE A 51 10.42 -6.81 -5.66
CA PHE A 51 10.17 -5.37 -5.64
C PHE A 51 11.41 -4.64 -5.12
N VAL A 52 11.63 -3.43 -5.64
CA VAL A 52 12.77 -2.60 -5.26
C VAL A 52 12.31 -1.35 -4.50
N PRO A 53 13.18 -0.72 -3.70
CA PRO A 53 12.89 0.60 -3.15
C PRO A 53 12.56 1.59 -4.25
N ALA A 54 11.51 2.38 -4.06
CA ALA A 54 11.10 3.39 -5.02
C ALA A 54 10.58 4.64 -4.30
N HIS A 55 10.72 5.79 -4.96
CA HIS A 55 10.33 7.10 -4.43
C HIS A 55 9.64 7.93 -5.51
N TRP A 56 8.55 8.58 -5.13
CA TRP A 56 7.75 9.44 -6.00
C TRP A 56 7.58 10.80 -5.36
N ALA A 57 8.21 11.80 -5.98
CA ALA A 57 8.20 13.18 -5.49
C ALA A 57 6.86 13.87 -5.81
N TYR A 58 6.12 14.26 -4.78
CA TYR A 58 4.80 14.88 -4.92
C TYR A 58 4.88 16.20 -5.67
N ARG A 59 5.94 16.99 -5.44
CA ARG A 59 6.22 18.23 -6.19
C ARG A 59 6.29 18.05 -7.72
N ARG A 60 6.58 16.84 -8.21
CA ARG A 60 6.58 16.51 -9.64
C ARG A 60 5.23 16.01 -10.14
N ILE A 61 4.48 15.34 -9.28
CA ILE A 61 3.20 14.69 -9.62
C ILE A 61 2.02 15.67 -9.52
N ARG A 62 1.99 16.53 -8.50
CA ARG A 62 0.93 17.52 -8.29
C ARG A 62 0.68 18.40 -9.51
N PRO A 63 1.69 19.00 -10.18
CA PRO A 63 1.46 19.76 -11.41
C PRO A 63 0.92 18.91 -12.58
N ALA A 64 1.26 17.62 -12.62
CA ALA A 64 0.71 16.71 -13.62
C ALA A 64 -0.77 16.39 -13.34
N LEU A 65 -1.17 16.24 -12.07
CA LEU A 65 -2.59 16.10 -11.69
C LEU A 65 -3.40 17.37 -11.97
N GLN A 66 -2.80 18.54 -11.76
CA GLN A 66 -3.37 19.81 -12.20
C GLN A 66 -3.61 19.84 -13.71
N ALA A 67 -2.65 19.35 -14.49
CA ALA A 67 -2.81 19.24 -15.93
C ALA A 67 -3.89 18.23 -16.33
N ALA A 68 -3.93 17.07 -15.66
CA ALA A 68 -4.96 16.06 -15.87
C ALA A 68 -6.37 16.62 -15.64
N GLY A 69 -6.54 17.52 -14.66
CA GLY A 69 -7.79 18.24 -14.41
C GLY A 69 -8.32 19.00 -15.64
N ARG A 70 -7.43 19.53 -16.46
CA ARG A 70 -7.80 20.31 -17.66
C ARG A 70 -8.11 19.45 -18.88
N VAL A 71 -7.62 18.21 -18.93
CA VAL A 71 -7.64 17.39 -20.16
C VAL A 71 -8.39 16.07 -20.02
N ILE A 72 -8.76 15.66 -18.81
CA ILE A 72 -9.54 14.46 -18.53
C ILE A 72 -10.81 14.88 -17.81
N GLY A 73 -11.95 14.84 -18.50
CA GLY A 73 -13.26 15.04 -17.89
C GLY A 73 -13.67 13.87 -16.99
N THR A 74 -14.62 14.10 -16.07
CA THR A 74 -15.16 13.05 -15.19
C THR A 74 -15.95 11.97 -15.94
N ASP A 75 -16.36 12.25 -17.17
CA ASP A 75 -17.00 11.31 -18.09
C ASP A 75 -16.02 10.28 -18.68
N GLN A 76 -14.71 10.61 -18.71
CA GLN A 76 -13.66 9.77 -19.29
C GLN A 76 -12.89 8.94 -18.25
N ALA A 77 -12.91 9.34 -16.97
CA ALA A 77 -12.26 8.62 -15.89
C ALA A 77 -13.13 8.64 -14.62
N GLU A 78 -13.48 7.46 -14.11
CA GLU A 78 -14.21 7.34 -12.83
C GLU A 78 -13.43 7.96 -11.65
N ARG A 79 -12.10 7.91 -11.74
CA ARG A 79 -11.14 8.46 -10.78
C ARG A 79 -9.95 9.03 -11.56
N ARG A 80 -9.63 10.31 -11.39
CA ARG A 80 -8.47 10.96 -12.01
C ARG A 80 -7.23 10.73 -11.15
N ASN A 81 -6.56 9.59 -11.34
CA ASN A 81 -5.41 9.18 -10.55
C ASN A 81 -4.18 8.78 -11.38
N PHE A 82 -3.02 8.77 -10.73
CA PHE A 82 -1.76 8.25 -11.25
C PHE A 82 -1.22 7.18 -10.31
N ILE A 83 -1.15 5.95 -10.82
CA ILE A 83 -0.66 4.77 -10.10
C ILE A 83 0.86 4.83 -9.92
N LEU A 84 1.33 4.52 -8.71
CA LEU A 84 2.74 4.46 -8.34
C LEU A 84 3.31 3.06 -8.58
N ARG A 85 3.57 2.75 -9.84
CA ARG A 85 4.08 1.45 -10.28
C ARG A 85 5.55 1.25 -9.89
N ASN A 86 5.83 0.22 -9.10
CA ASN A 86 7.20 -0.20 -8.77
C ASN A 86 7.96 -0.62 -10.05
N PRO A 87 9.22 -0.19 -10.27
CA PRO A 87 9.92 -0.33 -11.55
C PRO A 87 10.50 -1.73 -11.82
N VAL A 88 9.91 -2.79 -11.26
CA VAL A 88 10.31 -4.17 -11.57
C VAL A 88 9.72 -4.67 -12.87
N ASP A 89 10.43 -5.58 -13.51
CA ASP A 89 10.01 -6.17 -14.79
C ASP A 89 8.65 -6.88 -14.68
N GLY A 90 7.79 -6.62 -15.67
CA GLY A 90 6.45 -7.19 -15.79
C GLY A 90 5.47 -6.75 -14.70
N ASN A 91 5.74 -5.67 -13.98
CA ASN A 91 4.77 -5.06 -13.07
C ASN A 91 4.11 -3.85 -13.73
N ASP A 92 2.78 -3.87 -13.86
CA ASP A 92 2.04 -2.80 -14.54
C ASP A 92 1.36 -1.81 -13.59
N PHE A 93 1.13 -2.19 -12.33
CA PHE A 93 0.37 -1.34 -11.40
C PHE A 93 0.82 -1.38 -9.94
N ALA A 94 1.40 -2.48 -9.44
CA ALA A 94 1.61 -2.65 -8.01
C ALA A 94 2.73 -1.74 -7.47
N THR A 95 2.53 -1.18 -6.27
CA THR A 95 3.54 -0.35 -5.59
C THR A 95 4.43 -1.22 -4.69
N THR A 96 3.82 -2.20 -4.03
CA THR A 96 4.47 -3.30 -3.31
C THR A 96 3.83 -4.64 -3.75
N PRO A 97 4.30 -5.81 -3.30
CA PRO A 97 3.69 -7.10 -3.68
C PRO A 97 2.20 -7.21 -3.35
N THR A 98 1.73 -6.50 -2.32
CA THR A 98 0.38 -6.63 -1.74
C THR A 98 -0.43 -5.34 -1.84
N LEU A 99 0.21 -4.18 -2.05
CA LEU A 99 -0.44 -2.87 -2.05
C LEU A 99 -0.19 -2.09 -3.34
N ILE A 100 -1.21 -1.34 -3.75
CA ILE A 100 -1.15 -0.31 -4.79
C ILE A 100 -1.33 1.06 -4.15
N GLY A 101 -0.51 2.02 -4.58
CA GLY A 101 -0.60 3.43 -4.25
C GLY A 101 -0.91 4.27 -5.49
N ALA A 102 -1.70 5.32 -5.34
CA ALA A 102 -1.93 6.29 -6.41
C ALA A 102 -2.10 7.69 -5.84
N TYR A 103 -1.67 8.73 -6.57
CA TYR A 103 -2.14 10.08 -6.28
C TYR A 103 -3.39 10.36 -7.08
N GLN A 104 -4.40 10.93 -6.43
CA GLN A 104 -5.66 11.29 -7.07
C GLN A 104 -5.98 12.77 -6.84
N SER A 105 -6.75 13.35 -7.76
CA SER A 105 -7.31 14.69 -7.59
C SER A 105 -8.77 14.78 -8.02
N ILE A 106 -9.46 15.78 -7.50
CA ILE A 106 -10.85 16.11 -7.86
C ILE A 106 -10.98 17.64 -7.99
N LEU A 107 -11.68 18.12 -9.02
CA LEU A 107 -11.92 19.55 -9.23
C LEU A 107 -13.15 20.04 -8.46
N PRO A 108 -13.23 21.35 -8.18
CA PRO A 108 -14.42 21.98 -7.61
C PRO A 108 -15.69 21.60 -8.37
N GLY A 109 -16.72 21.18 -7.63
CA GLY A 109 -18.02 20.77 -8.19
C GLY A 109 -18.07 19.36 -8.78
N GLU A 110 -16.94 18.65 -8.90
CA GLU A 110 -16.94 17.27 -9.36
C GLU A 110 -17.52 16.33 -8.30
N ARG A 111 -18.22 15.29 -8.79
CA ARG A 111 -18.69 14.15 -8.01
C ARG A 111 -18.29 12.89 -8.72
N ALA A 112 -17.65 11.99 -7.99
CA ALA A 112 -17.22 10.71 -8.49
C ALA A 112 -18.21 9.63 -7.99
N ARG A 113 -18.70 8.82 -8.92
CA ARG A 113 -19.79 7.85 -8.69
C ARG A 113 -19.49 6.90 -7.53
N SER A 114 -20.55 6.42 -6.89
CA SER A 114 -20.46 5.40 -5.86
C SER A 114 -20.23 4.04 -6.50
N HIS A 115 -19.30 3.28 -5.95
CA HIS A 115 -19.09 1.86 -6.28
C HIS A 115 -18.69 1.10 -5.02
N ARG A 116 -18.59 -0.21 -5.13
CA ARG A 116 -17.96 -1.06 -4.11
C ARG A 116 -17.08 -2.08 -4.80
N HIS A 117 -16.08 -2.55 -4.09
CA HIS A 117 -15.18 -3.58 -4.59
C HIS A 117 -14.63 -4.40 -3.42
N SER A 118 -14.18 -5.63 -3.67
CA SER A 118 -13.62 -6.48 -2.61
C SER A 118 -12.31 -5.96 -1.99
N PRO A 119 -11.42 -5.24 -2.71
CA PRO A 119 -10.26 -4.60 -2.09
C PRO A 119 -10.64 -3.60 -1.02
N HIS A 120 -9.86 -3.56 0.06
CA HIS A 120 -9.88 -2.50 1.04
C HIS A 120 -9.12 -1.28 0.49
N ALA A 121 -9.60 -0.08 0.83
CA ALA A 121 -9.01 1.16 0.35
C ALA A 121 -8.99 2.23 1.45
N LEU A 122 -7.96 3.08 1.44
CA LEU A 122 -7.91 4.29 2.24
C LEU A 122 -7.28 5.44 1.48
N ARG A 123 -7.44 6.65 2.02
CA ARG A 123 -6.93 7.91 1.50
C ARG A 123 -6.17 8.64 2.58
N VAL A 124 -4.98 9.12 2.26
CA VAL A 124 -4.24 10.11 3.05
C VAL A 124 -4.42 11.47 2.39
N ILE A 125 -5.12 12.38 3.05
CA ILE A 125 -5.49 13.67 2.46
C ILE A 125 -4.31 14.65 2.57
N LEU A 126 -3.81 15.12 1.43
CA LEU A 126 -2.65 16.01 1.37
C LEU A 126 -3.09 17.48 1.32
N GLU A 127 -3.94 17.81 0.36
CA GLU A 127 -4.41 19.17 0.10
C GLU A 127 -5.91 19.13 -0.26
N SER A 128 -6.76 19.60 0.62
CA SER A 128 -8.21 19.59 0.45
C SER A 128 -8.88 20.56 1.41
N VAL A 129 -9.83 21.33 0.88
CA VAL A 129 -10.80 22.13 1.65
C VAL A 129 -12.16 21.94 1.00
N GLY A 130 -13.10 21.30 1.70
CA GLY A 130 -14.45 21.05 1.18
C GLY A 130 -14.59 19.84 0.25
N CYS A 131 -13.66 18.87 0.28
CA CYS A 131 -13.96 17.52 -0.24
C CYS A 131 -14.67 16.68 0.82
N TYR A 132 -15.42 15.68 0.34
CA TYR A 132 -16.07 14.70 1.19
C TYR A 132 -16.03 13.31 0.57
N SER A 133 -16.16 12.31 1.43
CA SER A 133 -16.48 10.94 1.03
C SER A 133 -17.85 10.56 1.57
N VAL A 134 -18.61 9.82 0.77
CA VAL A 134 -19.81 9.10 1.23
C VAL A 134 -19.42 7.65 1.36
N VAL A 135 -19.67 7.03 2.51
CA VAL A 135 -19.42 5.60 2.73
C VAL A 135 -20.62 4.99 3.44
N ASN A 136 -21.28 4.03 2.79
CA ASN A 136 -22.55 3.42 3.21
C ASN A 136 -23.57 4.47 3.71
N GLY A 137 -23.80 5.51 2.90
CA GLY A 137 -24.76 6.57 3.14
C GLY A 137 -24.30 7.68 4.09
N ARG A 138 -23.09 7.62 4.65
CA ARG A 138 -22.58 8.65 5.57
C ARG A 138 -21.56 9.55 4.90
N LYS A 139 -21.91 10.82 4.67
CA LYS A 139 -21.03 11.84 4.13
C LYS A 139 -20.19 12.45 5.24
N HIS A 140 -18.87 12.40 5.07
CA HIS A 140 -17.92 12.97 6.02
C HIS A 140 -16.80 13.73 5.29
N PRO A 141 -16.19 14.75 5.94
CA PRO A 141 -15.15 15.56 5.32
C PRO A 141 -13.87 14.78 5.00
N MET A 142 -13.15 15.26 3.99
CA MET A 142 -11.80 14.86 3.63
C MET A 142 -10.89 16.09 3.77
N GLU A 143 -10.39 16.37 4.98
CA GLU A 143 -9.58 17.57 5.27
C GLU A 143 -8.09 17.22 5.34
N ASN A 144 -7.21 18.23 5.20
CA ASN A 144 -5.76 18.06 5.27
C ASN A 144 -5.32 17.23 6.49
N GLY A 145 -4.54 16.18 6.24
CA GLY A 145 -4.01 15.31 7.29
C GLY A 145 -4.94 14.17 7.70
N ASP A 146 -6.18 14.15 7.24
CA ASP A 146 -7.10 13.05 7.54
C ASP A 146 -6.67 11.75 6.86
N VAL A 147 -7.02 10.64 7.51
CA VAL A 147 -7.03 9.32 6.87
C VAL A 147 -8.49 8.87 6.73
N VAL A 148 -8.93 8.66 5.48
CA VAL A 148 -10.32 8.28 5.16
C VAL A 148 -10.39 6.87 4.61
N LEU A 149 -11.20 6.02 5.23
CA LEU A 149 -11.33 4.60 4.97
C LEU A 149 -12.51 4.29 4.05
N THR A 150 -12.33 3.31 3.18
CA THR A 150 -13.37 2.65 2.40
C THR A 150 -13.12 1.16 2.40
N PRO A 151 -13.60 0.44 3.44
CA PRO A 151 -13.45 -1.00 3.53
C PRO A 151 -14.05 -1.75 2.33
N GLY A 152 -13.48 -2.91 2.01
CA GLY A 152 -14.00 -3.79 0.96
C GLY A 152 -15.47 -4.12 1.16
N GLY A 153 -16.22 -4.12 0.05
CA GLY A 153 -17.67 -4.34 0.00
C GLY A 153 -18.53 -3.15 0.41
N TYR A 154 -17.95 -2.05 0.90
CA TYR A 154 -18.73 -0.86 1.27
C TYR A 154 -18.96 0.01 0.03
N TRP A 155 -20.19 0.51 -0.11
CA TRP A 155 -20.49 1.54 -1.09
C TRP A 155 -19.73 2.80 -0.72
N HIS A 156 -19.07 3.41 -1.71
CA HIS A 156 -18.38 4.67 -1.48
C HIS A 156 -18.25 5.52 -2.73
N GLY A 157 -18.39 6.84 -2.54
CA GLY A 157 -18.22 7.88 -3.56
C GLY A 157 -17.55 9.13 -2.98
N HIS A 158 -17.15 10.05 -3.84
CA HIS A 158 -16.47 11.29 -3.44
C HIS A 158 -17.08 12.50 -4.11
N GLY A 159 -16.95 13.65 -3.50
CA GLY A 159 -17.34 14.90 -4.13
C GLY A 159 -16.60 16.09 -3.54
N HIS A 160 -16.75 17.22 -4.23
CA HIS A 160 -16.03 18.43 -3.87
C HIS A 160 -16.93 19.67 -3.94
N GLU A 161 -17.17 20.27 -2.77
CA GLU A 161 -17.99 21.46 -2.57
C GLU A 161 -17.14 22.72 -2.30
N GLY A 162 -15.81 22.60 -2.35
CA GLY A 162 -14.86 23.68 -2.19
C GLY A 162 -14.53 24.41 -3.49
N ALA A 163 -13.50 25.24 -3.46
CA ALA A 163 -13.14 26.16 -4.55
C ALA A 163 -11.81 25.85 -5.25
N GLU A 164 -10.94 25.03 -4.65
CA GLU A 164 -9.60 24.73 -5.14
C GLU A 164 -9.43 23.23 -5.34
N GLN A 165 -8.81 22.81 -6.44
CA GLN A 165 -8.57 21.38 -6.72
C GLN A 165 -7.90 20.69 -5.53
N ALA A 166 -8.45 19.54 -5.13
CA ALA A 166 -7.93 18.75 -4.02
C ALA A 166 -7.09 17.56 -4.50
N TYR A 167 -6.18 17.11 -3.62
CA TYR A 167 -5.22 16.04 -3.87
C TYR A 167 -5.06 15.14 -2.65
N TRP A 168 -4.96 13.85 -2.89
CA TRP A 168 -4.70 12.85 -1.86
C TRP A 168 -3.91 11.68 -2.42
N PHE A 169 -3.42 10.84 -1.51
CA PHE A 169 -2.82 9.56 -1.82
C PHE A 169 -3.81 8.42 -1.47
N ASP A 170 -4.15 7.59 -2.45
CA ASP A 170 -4.91 6.35 -2.27
C ASP A 170 -3.98 5.18 -2.00
N CYS A 171 -4.39 4.27 -1.11
CA CYS A 171 -3.76 2.97 -0.92
C CYS A 171 -4.82 1.87 -0.89
N LEU A 172 -4.60 0.81 -1.67
CA LEU A 172 -5.49 -0.35 -1.74
C LEU A 172 -4.70 -1.65 -1.72
N ASP A 173 -5.35 -2.74 -1.35
CA ASP A 173 -4.80 -4.10 -1.38
C ASP A 173 -5.16 -4.88 -2.66
N ILE A 174 -5.39 -4.15 -3.77
CA ILE A 174 -5.68 -4.74 -5.10
C ILE A 174 -4.69 -5.85 -5.49
N PRO A 175 -3.35 -5.69 -5.37
CA PRO A 175 -2.42 -6.77 -5.71
C PRO A 175 -2.65 -8.05 -4.90
N LEU A 176 -2.94 -7.91 -3.60
CA LEU A 176 -3.25 -9.04 -2.71
C LEU A 176 -4.55 -9.74 -3.13
N VAL A 177 -5.60 -8.97 -3.41
CA VAL A 177 -6.89 -9.52 -3.83
C VAL A 177 -6.79 -10.21 -5.20
N HIS A 178 -6.00 -9.68 -6.14
CA HIS A 178 -5.71 -10.40 -7.38
C HIS A 178 -4.94 -11.70 -7.13
N LEU A 179 -3.97 -11.69 -6.23
CA LEU A 179 -3.18 -12.87 -5.89
C LEU A 179 -4.04 -13.99 -5.26
N LEU A 180 -5.02 -13.63 -4.43
CA LEU A 180 -5.89 -14.58 -3.74
C LEU A 180 -7.17 -14.94 -4.52
N GLU A 181 -7.44 -14.20 -5.60
CA GLU A 181 -8.56 -14.38 -6.54
C GLU A 181 -10.00 -13.95 -6.13
N PRO A 182 -10.33 -13.35 -4.95
CA PRO A 182 -11.71 -12.94 -4.66
C PRO A 182 -12.06 -11.53 -5.22
N MET A 183 -11.46 -11.13 -6.34
CA MET A 183 -11.71 -9.80 -6.94
C MET A 183 -13.17 -9.64 -7.36
N SER A 184 -13.85 -8.62 -6.86
CA SER A 184 -15.20 -8.23 -7.27
C SER A 184 -15.36 -6.72 -7.24
N ALA A 185 -16.22 -6.19 -8.10
CA ALA A 185 -16.58 -4.78 -8.13
C ALA A 185 -18.02 -4.62 -8.66
N ASP A 186 -18.78 -3.73 -8.05
CA ASP A 186 -20.12 -3.36 -8.48
C ASP A 186 -20.22 -1.84 -8.58
N GLU A 187 -20.78 -1.33 -9.68
CA GLU A 187 -21.23 0.05 -9.78
C GLU A 187 -22.55 0.23 -9.03
N HIS A 188 -22.76 1.39 -8.39
CA HIS A 188 -24.02 1.66 -7.72
C HIS A 188 -25.14 1.81 -8.76
N PRO A 189 -26.30 1.12 -8.62
CA PRO A 189 -27.33 1.11 -9.67
C PRO A 189 -27.96 2.48 -9.94
N GLN A 190 -27.94 3.38 -8.95
CA GLN A 190 -28.36 4.78 -9.11
C GLN A 190 -27.18 5.75 -9.33
N GLN A 191 -25.99 5.24 -9.61
CA GLN A 191 -24.69 5.94 -9.71
C GLN A 191 -24.21 6.62 -8.40
N TRP A 192 -25.11 6.95 -7.48
CA TRP A 192 -24.82 7.55 -6.18
C TRP A 192 -25.67 6.91 -5.09
N GLU A 193 -25.14 6.89 -3.87
CA GLU A 193 -25.90 6.52 -2.67
C GLU A 193 -27.03 7.53 -2.41
N ALA A 194 -28.20 7.02 -2.01
CA ALA A 194 -29.35 7.83 -1.63
C ALA A 194 -29.43 8.04 -0.11
N ALA A 195 -30.22 9.03 0.34
CA ALA A 195 -30.47 9.30 1.77
C ALA A 195 -29.18 9.51 2.58
N ILE A 196 -28.32 10.41 2.11
CA ILE A 196 -27.03 10.69 2.72
C ILE A 196 -27.22 11.39 4.08
N GLU A 197 -26.61 10.82 5.12
CA GLU A 197 -26.46 11.43 6.43
C GLU A 197 -25.18 12.28 6.45
N GLU A 198 -25.30 13.58 6.70
CA GLU A 198 -24.15 14.45 6.97
C GLU A 198 -23.57 14.12 8.34
N ALA A 199 -22.29 13.76 8.39
CA ALA A 199 -21.60 13.31 9.58
C ALA A 199 -20.24 13.99 9.71
N ALA A 200 -20.11 14.90 10.69
CA ALA A 200 -18.83 15.54 11.00
C ALA A 200 -17.79 14.52 11.51
N GLU A 201 -18.27 13.55 12.29
CA GLU A 201 -17.52 12.41 12.81
C GLU A 201 -17.98 11.12 12.13
N SER A 202 -17.04 10.26 11.76
CA SER A 202 -17.32 9.00 11.09
C SER A 202 -16.29 7.96 11.52
N PRO A 203 -16.67 6.69 11.76
CA PRO A 203 -15.72 5.62 12.00
C PRO A 203 -14.82 5.35 10.78
N MET A 204 -15.19 5.88 9.60
CA MET A 204 -14.40 5.80 8.37
C MET A 204 -13.44 6.99 8.22
N ARG A 205 -13.32 7.86 9.22
CA ARG A 205 -12.43 9.03 9.18
C ARG A 205 -11.60 9.08 10.46
N PHE A 206 -10.28 9.03 10.31
CA PHE A 206 -9.36 9.48 11.33
C PHE A 206 -9.03 10.94 11.07
N ALA A 207 -9.64 11.84 11.83
CA ALA A 207 -9.37 13.26 11.70
C ALA A 207 -7.93 13.58 12.14
N TRP A 208 -7.26 14.50 11.44
CA TRP A 208 -5.91 14.93 11.81
C TRP A 208 -5.84 15.44 13.25
N ALA A 209 -6.83 16.23 13.68
CA ALA A 209 -6.88 16.81 15.02
C ALA A 209 -6.84 15.74 16.12
N ASP A 210 -7.47 14.58 15.91
CA ASP A 210 -7.47 13.49 16.89
C ASP A 210 -6.19 12.66 16.79
N THR A 211 -5.68 12.44 15.57
CA THR A 211 -4.37 11.82 15.33
C THR A 211 -3.25 12.59 16.03
N ALA A 212 -3.26 13.93 15.94
CA ALA A 212 -2.30 14.81 16.60
C ALA A 212 -2.36 14.69 18.13
N LYS A 213 -3.57 14.71 18.72
CA LYS A 213 -3.75 14.49 20.18
C LYS A 213 -3.21 13.13 20.62
N LEU A 214 -3.44 12.08 19.84
CA LEU A 214 -2.92 10.73 20.14
C LEU A 214 -1.40 10.70 20.11
N LEU A 215 -0.76 11.39 19.16
CA LEU A 215 0.70 11.54 19.11
C LEU A 215 1.25 12.31 20.33
N ASP A 216 0.55 13.35 20.79
CA ASP A 216 0.93 14.12 21.99
C ASP A 216 0.88 13.24 23.24
N LEU A 217 -0.26 12.57 23.48
CA LEU A 217 -0.42 11.64 24.60
C LEU A 217 0.60 10.50 24.57
N ARG A 218 0.95 10.02 23.38
CA ARG A 218 1.95 8.96 23.20
C ARG A 218 3.36 9.45 23.54
N ALA A 219 3.72 10.68 23.13
CA ALA A 219 5.02 11.27 23.41
C ALA A 219 5.23 11.50 24.90
N GLU A 220 4.18 11.93 25.63
CA GLU A 220 4.23 12.13 27.08
C GLU A 220 4.53 10.84 27.86
N ARG A 221 4.11 9.68 27.35
CA ARG A 221 4.31 8.37 28.00
C ARG A 221 5.73 7.79 27.86
N GLN A 222 6.62 8.40 27.07
CA GLN A 222 8.02 7.99 26.88
C GLN A 222 8.26 6.49 26.62
N GLU A 223 7.40 5.78 25.89
CA GLU A 223 7.71 4.35 25.63
C GLU A 223 8.84 4.22 24.58
N GLU A 224 9.97 3.64 25.00
CA GLU A 224 11.27 3.83 24.36
C GLU A 224 11.55 2.94 23.14
N ALA A 225 11.01 1.71 23.09
CA ALA A 225 11.47 0.71 22.12
C ALA A 225 11.12 1.06 20.65
N ALA A 226 9.89 1.47 20.37
CA ALA A 226 9.49 1.93 19.04
C ALA A 226 10.04 3.33 18.70
N ALA A 227 10.25 4.17 19.74
CA ALA A 227 10.77 5.51 19.59
C ALA A 227 12.17 5.55 18.95
N CYS A 228 12.97 4.50 19.16
CA CYS A 228 14.30 4.36 18.56
C CYS A 228 14.28 3.99 17.06
N LEU A 229 13.19 3.40 16.55
CA LEU A 229 13.07 2.99 15.13
C LEU A 229 12.34 4.02 14.27
N PHE A 230 11.33 4.70 14.84
CA PHE A 230 10.42 5.59 14.08
C PHE A 230 9.96 6.86 14.84
N GLY A 231 10.59 7.22 15.96
CA GLY A 231 10.07 8.29 16.81
C GLY A 231 8.72 7.93 17.42
N THR A 232 7.93 8.93 17.84
CA THR A 232 6.62 8.68 18.46
C THR A 232 5.67 8.05 17.45
N THR A 233 5.24 6.82 17.73
CA THR A 233 4.39 6.04 16.81
C THR A 233 3.06 5.70 17.46
N ILE A 234 1.98 5.93 16.71
CA ILE A 234 0.62 5.43 17.01
C ILE A 234 0.12 4.56 15.86
N GLU A 235 -0.84 3.70 16.17
CA GLU A 235 -1.55 2.89 15.17
C GLU A 235 -2.99 3.37 15.05
N LEU A 236 -3.44 3.63 13.82
CA LEU A 236 -4.84 3.90 13.52
C LEU A 236 -5.54 2.56 13.27
N THR A 237 -6.31 2.12 14.26
CA THR A 237 -6.93 0.79 14.21
C THR A 237 -8.17 0.82 13.33
N ALA A 238 -8.11 0.13 12.19
CA ALA A 238 -9.22 -0.08 11.26
C ALA A 238 -9.62 -1.57 11.21
N PRO A 239 -10.48 -2.07 12.12
CA PRO A 239 -10.85 -3.50 12.17
C PRO A 239 -11.52 -4.01 10.90
N SER A 240 -12.18 -3.11 10.15
CA SER A 240 -12.84 -3.41 8.88
C SER A 240 -11.86 -3.53 7.69
N MET A 241 -10.57 -3.28 7.89
CA MET A 241 -9.52 -3.37 6.86
C MET A 241 -8.32 -4.15 7.38
N PRO A 242 -8.47 -5.47 7.65
CA PRO A 242 -7.46 -6.25 8.36
C PRO A 242 -6.15 -6.46 7.59
N THR A 243 -6.17 -6.27 6.27
CA THR A 243 -5.02 -6.47 5.36
C THR A 243 -4.07 -5.27 5.33
N ILE A 244 -4.52 -4.08 5.77
CA ILE A 244 -3.74 -2.84 5.72
C ILE A 244 -3.53 -2.31 7.14
N SER A 245 -2.27 -2.24 7.55
CA SER A 245 -1.82 -1.60 8.78
C SER A 245 -1.63 -0.12 8.52
N ILE A 246 -2.06 0.72 9.46
CA ILE A 246 -1.95 2.18 9.35
C ILE A 246 -1.24 2.67 10.60
N LYS A 247 -0.01 3.14 10.45
CA LYS A 247 0.77 3.75 11.54
C LYS A 247 1.11 5.19 11.20
N VAL A 248 1.18 6.02 12.23
CA VAL A 248 1.58 7.42 12.12
C VAL A 248 2.79 7.64 13.00
N HIS A 249 3.85 8.14 12.39
CA HIS A 249 5.14 8.37 13.01
C HIS A 249 5.42 9.86 13.08
N ARG A 250 5.74 10.37 14.27
CA ARG A 250 6.21 11.74 14.50
C ARG A 250 7.67 11.73 14.95
N MET A 251 8.51 12.42 14.19
CA MET A 251 9.95 12.53 14.45
C MET A 251 10.29 14.00 14.72
N PRO A 252 10.99 14.33 15.82
CA PRO A 252 11.44 15.69 16.07
C PRO A 252 12.55 16.11 15.07
N ALA A 253 12.81 17.41 14.99
CA ALA A 253 13.91 17.93 14.17
C ALA A 253 15.26 17.36 14.61
N GLY A 254 16.08 16.93 13.64
CA GLY A 254 17.36 16.28 13.88
C GLY A 254 17.27 14.83 14.36
N TRP A 255 16.07 14.25 14.46
CA TRP A 255 15.90 12.85 14.87
C TRP A 255 16.55 11.89 13.88
N SER A 256 17.15 10.82 14.39
CA SER A 256 17.79 9.77 13.60
C SER A 256 17.55 8.42 14.26
N GLY A 257 16.88 7.52 13.55
CA GLY A 257 16.54 6.19 14.04
C GLY A 257 17.69 5.21 13.96
N LEU A 258 17.58 4.11 14.69
CA LEU A 258 18.40 2.92 14.45
C LEU A 258 17.98 2.26 13.13
N ALA A 259 18.91 1.53 12.54
CA ALA A 259 18.57 0.73 11.38
C ALA A 259 17.86 -0.55 11.81
N TYR A 260 16.92 -1.01 10.99
CA TYR A 260 16.16 -2.23 11.21
C TYR A 260 15.78 -2.86 9.88
N ARG A 261 15.19 -4.05 9.92
CA ARG A 261 14.46 -4.66 8.80
C ARG A 261 13.23 -5.38 9.33
N HIS A 262 12.19 -5.51 8.50
CA HIS A 262 11.02 -6.32 8.83
C HIS A 262 10.50 -7.09 7.62
N SER A 263 9.67 -8.10 7.86
CA SER A 263 9.09 -8.94 6.79
C SER A 263 7.78 -8.41 6.18
N ALA A 264 7.30 -7.24 6.61
CA ALA A 264 6.23 -6.51 5.93
C ALA A 264 6.75 -5.66 4.76
N SER A 265 5.92 -5.43 3.75
CA SER A 265 6.16 -4.38 2.75
C SER A 265 5.40 -3.12 3.15
N SER A 266 6.07 -1.97 3.07
CA SER A 266 5.53 -0.70 3.56
C SER A 266 5.51 0.38 2.47
N ILE A 267 4.51 1.25 2.52
CA ILE A 267 4.42 2.50 1.78
C ILE A 267 4.45 3.63 2.81
N TYR A 268 5.42 4.54 2.71
CA TYR A 268 5.51 5.73 3.55
C TYR A 268 5.01 6.95 2.78
N VAL A 269 4.10 7.71 3.40
CA VAL A 269 3.55 8.96 2.87
C VAL A 269 3.95 10.09 3.80
N VAL A 270 4.69 11.08 3.30
CA VAL A 270 5.16 12.21 4.12
C VAL A 270 4.03 13.24 4.25
N LEU A 271 3.54 13.43 5.47
CA LEU A 271 2.46 14.36 5.77
C LEU A 271 2.95 15.73 6.24
N LYS A 272 4.18 15.80 6.78
CA LYS A 272 4.81 17.03 7.25
C LYS A 272 6.33 16.86 7.26
N GLY A 273 7.03 17.97 7.01
CA GLY A 273 8.48 18.09 7.20
C GLY A 273 9.31 17.54 6.05
N ARG A 274 10.60 17.34 6.32
CA ARG A 274 11.58 16.81 5.38
C ARG A 274 12.65 16.01 6.09
N GLY A 275 13.28 15.12 5.35
CA GLY A 275 14.35 14.29 5.85
C GLY A 275 14.87 13.33 4.81
N HIS A 276 15.44 12.23 5.29
CA HIS A 276 16.13 11.26 4.46
C HIS A 276 15.93 9.83 4.96
N SER A 277 15.79 8.89 4.04
CA SER A 277 15.70 7.46 4.31
C SER A 277 16.78 6.68 3.57
N LEU A 278 17.41 5.75 4.26
CA LEU A 278 18.30 4.73 3.68
C LEU A 278 17.55 3.41 3.60
N ILE A 279 17.37 2.87 2.39
CA ILE A 279 16.56 1.69 2.08
C ILE A 279 17.38 0.72 1.22
N GLY A 280 17.90 -0.33 1.84
CA GLY A 280 18.97 -1.14 1.28
C GLY A 280 20.19 -0.26 0.98
N GLU A 281 20.57 -0.19 -0.30
CA GLU A 281 21.67 0.65 -0.80
C GLU A 281 21.20 2.05 -1.27
N HIS A 282 19.89 2.31 -1.27
CA HIS A 282 19.32 3.53 -1.85
C HIS A 282 19.07 4.59 -0.77
N GLY A 283 19.50 5.83 -1.05
CA GLY A 283 19.17 7.01 -0.25
C GLY A 283 18.08 7.85 -0.92
N PHE A 284 17.06 8.23 -0.17
CA PHE A 284 15.96 9.07 -0.66
C PHE A 284 15.77 10.26 0.26
N ASN A 285 15.95 11.47 -0.27
CA ASN A 285 15.47 12.69 0.38
C ASN A 285 13.98 12.82 0.13
N TRP A 286 13.23 13.17 1.17
CA TRP A 286 11.78 13.27 1.11
C TRP A 286 11.28 14.57 1.74
N GLU A 287 10.18 15.07 1.20
CA GLU A 287 9.47 16.27 1.66
C GLU A 287 7.95 16.05 1.61
N PHE A 288 7.17 17.05 2.02
CA PHE A 288 5.71 16.98 2.05
C PHE A 288 5.10 16.36 0.79
N GLY A 289 4.22 15.38 1.00
CA GLY A 289 3.48 14.65 0.01
C GLY A 289 4.23 13.47 -0.61
N ASP A 290 5.56 13.41 -0.49
CA ASP A 290 6.34 12.34 -1.12
C ASP A 290 5.94 10.95 -0.63
N VAL A 291 6.04 9.97 -1.54
CA VAL A 291 5.73 8.57 -1.26
C VAL A 291 6.95 7.69 -1.51
N GLN A 292 7.21 6.76 -0.60
CA GLN A 292 8.25 5.75 -0.73
C GLN A 292 7.66 4.35 -0.62
N ALA A 293 8.06 3.44 -1.51
CA ALA A 293 7.79 2.01 -1.38
C ALA A 293 9.01 1.30 -0.81
N VAL A 294 8.81 0.52 0.25
CA VAL A 294 9.83 -0.29 0.90
C VAL A 294 9.43 -1.76 0.85
N PRO A 295 10.07 -2.55 -0.02
CA PRO A 295 9.93 -4.00 -0.01
C PRO A 295 10.43 -4.60 1.30
N MET A 296 9.79 -5.70 1.70
CA MET A 296 10.19 -6.48 2.88
C MET A 296 11.66 -6.95 2.85
N GLY A 297 12.23 -7.13 4.05
CA GLY A 297 13.55 -7.72 4.27
C GLY A 297 14.75 -6.77 4.07
N LEU A 298 14.52 -5.57 3.54
CA LEU A 298 15.57 -4.58 3.33
C LEU A 298 15.92 -3.84 4.63
N ARG A 299 17.21 -3.49 4.78
CA ARG A 299 17.67 -2.57 5.81
C ARG A 299 17.04 -1.19 5.60
N LEU A 300 16.41 -0.64 6.62
CA LEU A 300 15.74 0.65 6.60
C LEU A 300 16.22 1.52 7.77
N GLN A 301 16.38 2.82 7.51
CA GLN A 301 16.69 3.83 8.52
C GLN A 301 16.12 5.18 8.09
N HIS A 302 15.45 5.89 8.99
CA HIS A 302 14.95 7.25 8.74
C HIS A 302 15.74 8.28 9.55
N ARG A 303 15.88 9.46 8.97
CA ARG A 303 16.38 10.67 9.62
C ARG A 303 15.46 11.82 9.27
N SER A 304 15.15 12.66 10.24
CA SER A 304 14.33 13.85 10.08
C SER A 304 15.19 15.10 10.24
N ASP A 305 15.18 15.99 9.26
CA ASP A 305 15.90 17.27 9.35
C ASP A 305 15.05 18.34 10.02
N GLU A 306 13.71 18.21 9.92
CA GLU A 306 12.71 19.04 10.60
C GLU A 306 11.78 18.19 11.45
N GLU A 307 10.84 18.80 12.18
CA GLU A 307 9.74 18.01 12.74
C GLU A 307 8.90 17.45 11.60
N SER A 308 8.81 16.12 11.53
CA SER A 308 8.15 15.43 10.43
C SER A 308 7.09 14.46 10.93
N VAL A 309 6.07 14.28 10.10
CA VAL A 309 5.01 13.29 10.30
C VAL A 309 4.93 12.44 9.04
N ILE A 310 5.03 11.12 9.21
CA ILE A 310 4.95 10.14 8.12
C ILE A 310 3.87 9.12 8.46
N ILE A 311 3.03 8.80 7.50
CA ILE A 311 2.07 7.69 7.59
C ILE A 311 2.69 6.46 6.92
N GLU A 312 2.75 5.36 7.65
CA GLU A 312 3.11 4.04 7.13
C GLU A 312 1.85 3.22 6.85
N LEU A 313 1.80 2.68 5.63
CA LEU A 313 0.76 1.79 5.15
C LEU A 313 1.42 0.46 4.77
N SER A 314 1.10 -0.62 5.47
CA SER A 314 1.83 -1.88 5.30
C SER A 314 0.96 -3.13 5.45
N ASP A 315 1.44 -4.25 4.94
CA ASP A 315 0.82 -5.57 5.13
C ASP A 315 1.20 -6.22 6.48
N GLU A 316 1.75 -5.46 7.44
CA GLU A 316 2.22 -5.99 8.73
C GLU A 316 1.17 -6.80 9.50
N LYS A 317 -0.07 -6.33 9.59
CA LYS A 317 -1.18 -7.05 10.23
C LYS A 317 -1.44 -8.40 9.58
N LEU A 318 -1.42 -8.46 8.25
CA LEU A 318 -1.55 -9.70 7.50
C LEU A 318 -0.37 -10.63 7.80
N MET A 319 0.86 -10.11 7.76
CA MET A 319 2.06 -10.89 8.10
C MET A 319 2.02 -11.43 9.53
N ARG A 320 1.51 -10.64 10.49
CA ARG A 320 1.34 -11.08 11.88
C ARG A 320 0.26 -12.16 12.00
N TYR A 321 -0.87 -11.98 11.33
CA TYR A 321 -1.97 -12.96 11.30
C TYR A 321 -1.49 -14.31 10.77
N CYS A 322 -0.69 -14.32 9.70
CA CYS A 322 -0.11 -15.52 9.11
C CYS A 322 1.13 -16.05 9.86
N GLN A 323 1.57 -15.40 10.95
CA GLN A 323 2.80 -15.73 11.69
C GLN A 323 4.09 -15.65 10.85
N PHE A 324 4.11 -14.78 9.84
CA PHE A 324 5.27 -14.50 8.99
C PHE A 324 6.02 -13.21 9.38
N TYR A 325 5.46 -12.42 10.30
CA TYR A 325 6.07 -11.17 10.72
C TYR A 325 7.33 -11.38 11.57
N ALA A 326 8.41 -10.71 11.19
CA ALA A 326 9.65 -10.59 11.94
C ALA A 326 10.13 -9.13 11.87
N LEU A 327 10.69 -8.63 12.97
CA LEU A 327 11.34 -7.33 13.08
C LEU A 327 12.73 -7.56 13.68
N GLU A 328 13.76 -7.07 13.00
CA GLU A 328 15.14 -7.17 13.44
C GLU A 328 15.73 -5.75 13.52
N GLN A 329 16.14 -5.34 14.72
CA GLN A 329 16.95 -4.14 14.91
C GLN A 329 18.41 -4.48 14.59
N LEU A 330 19.06 -3.64 13.78
CA LEU A 330 20.43 -3.85 13.32
C LEU A 330 21.41 -3.03 14.16
N ASN A 331 22.55 -3.63 14.50
CA ASN A 331 23.57 -2.94 15.29
C ASN A 331 24.33 -1.92 14.44
N LYS A 332 24.90 -0.89 15.08
CA LYS A 332 25.80 0.07 14.40
C LYS A 332 27.01 -0.69 13.84
N GLY A 333 27.11 -0.78 12.51
CA GLY A 333 28.25 -1.38 11.81
C GLY A 333 27.96 -2.69 11.08
N GLU A 334 26.75 -3.25 11.20
CA GLU A 334 26.34 -4.40 10.37
C GLU A 334 26.22 -3.96 8.90
N THR A 335 26.92 -4.68 8.02
CA THR A 335 27.05 -4.38 6.60
C THR A 335 25.70 -4.54 5.87
N PRO A 336 25.45 -3.76 4.80
CA PRO A 336 24.28 -3.98 3.95
C PRO A 336 24.46 -5.33 3.24
N GLN A 337 23.68 -6.34 3.64
CA GLN A 337 23.46 -7.57 2.87
C GLN A 337 21.98 -7.80 2.68
#